data_AF-A0A351SKR3-F1
#
_entry.id   AF-A0A351SKR3-F1
#
_cell.length_a   1.000
_cell.length_b   1.000
_cell.length_c   1.000
_cell.angle_alpha   90.00
_cell.angle_beta   90.00
_cell.angle_gamma   90.00
#
_symmetry.space_group_name_H-M   'P 1'
#
loop_
_entity.id
_entity.type
_entity.pdbx_description
1 polymer ?
#
loop_
_entity_poly.entity_id
_entity_poly.type
_entity_poly.pdbx_seq_one_letter_code
_entity_poly.pdbx_strand_id
1 'polypeptide(L)'
;MIIQRGRRLDHLSLVILMDPIEDINPKKDSSLAMLLAAQKKDWDIDYMLQSDLFWHDGEAFAQVRRMEVFDRQTDWFKLQEPIAVPLTTFDILLMRKDPPFDMDYIYSTYLLEQAESQGVLVLNHPASLRDFNEKLSTLWFPECCAPMCVSADMERIKAFIHQQGDVVVKPL
;
A
#
# COMPACT_ATOMS: atom_id res chain seq x y z
N MET A 1 25.55 14.00 -8.24
CA MET A 1 26.41 13.50 -7.15
C MET A 1 25.52 12.71 -6.21
N ILE A 2 25.35 11.41 -6.48
CA ILE A 2 24.46 10.53 -5.71
C ILE A 2 25.27 10.04 -4.52
N ILE A 3 24.89 10.47 -3.31
CA ILE A 3 25.50 9.99 -2.07
C ILE A 3 25.03 8.54 -1.88
N GLN A 4 25.87 7.57 -2.26
CA GLN A 4 25.71 6.19 -1.87
C GLN A 4 25.87 6.11 -0.34
N ARG A 5 24.76 6.07 0.40
CA ARG A 5 24.78 5.66 1.81
C ARG A 5 25.27 4.21 1.84
N GLY A 6 26.42 3.96 2.46
CA GLY A 6 26.83 2.60 2.85
C GLY A 6 25.86 2.09 3.91
N ARG A 7 24.72 1.54 3.50
CA ARG A 7 23.70 1.02 4.41
C ARG A 7 24.13 -0.36 4.90
N ARG A 8 24.13 -0.51 6.22
CA ARG A 8 24.40 -1.75 6.92
C ARG A 8 23.13 -2.61 6.79
N LEU A 9 23.21 -3.75 6.10
CA LEU A 9 22.05 -4.62 5.80
C LEU A 9 21.50 -5.37 7.03
N ASP A 10 22.14 -5.22 8.18
CA ASP A 10 21.80 -5.85 9.46
C ASP A 10 20.69 -5.12 10.23
N HIS A 11 20.42 -3.84 9.95
CA HIS A 11 19.37 -3.06 10.63
C HIS A 11 18.69 -2.09 9.65
N LEU A 12 17.38 -2.25 9.43
CA LEU A 12 16.60 -1.39 8.52
C LEU A 12 15.50 -0.64 9.26
N SER A 13 15.13 0.54 8.73
CA SER A 13 13.94 1.28 9.13
C SER A 13 12.79 1.07 8.15
N LEU A 14 11.63 0.70 8.68
CA LEU A 14 10.42 0.42 7.93
C LEU A 14 9.30 1.31 8.42
N VAL A 15 8.59 1.96 7.50
CA VAL A 15 7.30 2.59 7.80
C VAL A 15 6.18 1.83 7.09
N ILE A 16 5.07 1.59 7.79
CA ILE A 16 3.85 1.06 7.19
C ILE A 16 2.79 2.15 7.10
N LEU A 17 2.22 2.31 5.91
CA LEU A 17 0.99 3.06 5.67
C LEU A 17 -0.16 2.06 5.62
N MET A 18 -1.08 2.11 6.59
CA MET A 18 -2.24 1.21 6.61
C MET A 18 -3.47 1.89 7.20
N ASP A 19 -4.62 1.20 7.12
CA ASP A 19 -5.81 1.53 7.90
C ASP A 19 -5.53 1.41 9.42
N PRO A 20 -6.39 1.99 10.28
CA PRO A 20 -6.18 1.96 11.73
C PRO A 20 -5.82 0.58 12.27
N ILE A 21 -4.65 0.47 12.90
CA ILE A 21 -4.13 -0.81 13.42
C ILE A 21 -5.02 -1.41 14.52
N GLU A 22 -5.80 -0.57 15.20
CA GLU A 22 -6.83 -0.95 16.17
C GLU A 22 -8.01 -1.73 15.56
N ASP A 23 -8.28 -1.56 14.26
CA ASP A 23 -9.46 -2.14 13.60
C ASP A 23 -9.18 -3.51 12.95
N ILE A 24 -7.93 -3.97 12.97
CA ILE A 24 -7.55 -5.24 12.32
C ILE A 24 -8.01 -6.45 13.14
N ASN A 25 -8.11 -7.61 12.47
CA ASN A 25 -8.20 -8.89 13.16
C ASN A 25 -6.81 -9.50 13.35
N PRO A 26 -6.21 -9.46 14.55
CA PRO A 26 -4.81 -9.87 14.74
C PRO A 26 -4.54 -11.34 14.39
N LYS A 27 -5.56 -12.21 14.35
CA LYS A 27 -5.39 -13.62 13.95
C LYS A 27 -5.25 -13.83 12.45
N LYS A 28 -5.68 -12.88 11.64
CA LYS A 28 -5.82 -13.03 10.18
C LYS A 28 -5.10 -11.94 9.39
N ASP A 29 -4.68 -10.88 10.07
CA ASP A 29 -4.08 -9.73 9.42
C ASP A 29 -2.67 -10.02 8.93
N SER A 30 -2.48 -9.93 7.62
CA SER A 30 -1.17 -10.18 7.00
C SER A 30 -0.19 -9.03 7.22
N SER A 31 -0.67 -7.80 7.42
CA SER A 31 0.19 -6.66 7.74
C SER A 31 0.84 -6.87 9.11
N LEU A 32 0.08 -7.26 10.13
CA LEU A 32 0.61 -7.62 11.45
C LEU A 32 1.65 -8.75 11.38
N ALA A 33 1.40 -9.78 10.58
CA ALA A 33 2.36 -10.87 10.38
C ALA A 33 3.70 -10.37 9.78
N MET A 34 3.65 -9.43 8.83
CA MET A 34 4.84 -8.79 8.27
C MET A 34 5.59 -7.95 9.32
N LEU A 35 4.86 -7.18 10.14
CA LEU A 35 5.45 -6.35 11.19
C LEU A 35 6.13 -7.19 12.28
N LEU A 36 5.51 -8.29 12.72
CA LEU A 36 6.12 -9.24 13.65
C LEU A 36 7.41 -9.84 13.10
N ALA A 37 7.43 -10.16 11.79
CA ALA A 37 8.62 -10.68 11.12
C ALA A 37 9.74 -9.62 11.01
N ALA A 38 9.39 -8.36 10.74
CA ALA A 38 10.33 -7.24 10.72
C ALA A 38 10.94 -7.00 12.12
N GLN A 39 10.11 -6.98 13.16
CA GLN A 39 10.56 -6.78 14.54
C GLN A 39 11.47 -7.91 15.02
N LYS A 40 11.23 -9.16 14.58
CA LYS A 40 12.12 -10.31 14.86
C LYS A 40 13.51 -10.18 14.21
N LYS A 41 13.65 -9.32 13.20
CA LYS A 41 14.92 -8.96 12.57
C LYS A 41 15.54 -7.71 13.20
N ASP A 42 15.02 -7.26 14.33
CA ASP A 42 15.42 -6.05 15.04
C ASP A 42 15.24 -4.77 14.22
N TRP A 43 14.34 -4.75 13.22
CA TRP A 43 14.10 -3.55 12.42
C TRP A 43 13.33 -2.49 13.21
N ASP A 44 13.63 -1.23 12.92
CA ASP A 44 12.84 -0.11 13.41
C ASP A 44 11.53 -0.02 12.62
N ILE A 45 10.40 0.06 13.32
CA ILE A 45 9.09 0.08 12.70
C ILE A 45 8.35 1.34 13.11
N ASP A 46 7.92 2.11 12.11
CA ASP A 46 7.07 3.27 12.25
C ASP A 46 5.73 3.03 11.54
N TYR A 47 4.70 3.72 12.03
CA TYR A 47 3.31 3.57 11.58
C TYR A 47 2.75 4.92 11.18
N MET A 48 1.99 4.94 10.08
CA MET A 48 1.24 6.12 9.64
C MET A 48 -0.09 5.74 9.00
N LEU A 49 -1.06 6.64 9.12
CA LEU A 49 -2.29 6.61 8.33
C LEU A 49 -2.07 7.29 6.97
N GLN A 50 -3.01 7.10 6.05
CA GLN A 50 -3.01 7.85 4.78
C GLN A 50 -3.09 9.36 5.01
N SER A 51 -3.89 9.80 5.98
CA SER A 51 -4.05 11.22 6.36
C SER A 51 -2.80 11.84 6.99
N ASP A 52 -1.85 11.02 7.41
CA ASP A 52 -0.59 11.49 8.00
C ASP A 52 0.42 11.90 6.93
N LEU A 53 0.19 11.59 5.64
CA LEU A 53 1.03 12.02 4.52
C LEU A 53 0.81 13.50 4.18
N PHE A 54 1.90 14.22 3.93
CA PHE A 54 1.82 15.60 3.45
C PHE A 54 3.05 16.02 2.64
N TRP A 55 2.90 17.11 1.91
CA TRP A 55 3.99 17.77 1.22
C TRP A 55 4.51 18.93 2.06
N HIS A 56 5.83 19.01 2.23
CA HIS A 56 6.45 20.12 2.95
C HIS A 56 7.78 20.50 2.30
N ASP A 57 7.94 21.79 1.98
CA ASP A 57 9.18 22.39 1.50
C ASP A 57 9.91 21.64 0.36
N GLY A 58 9.15 21.02 -0.55
CA GLY A 58 9.73 20.35 -1.73
C GLY A 58 9.97 18.85 -1.57
N GLU A 59 9.55 18.25 -0.45
CA GLU A 59 9.73 16.84 -0.15
C GLU A 59 8.46 16.22 0.48
N ALA A 60 8.31 14.91 0.34
CA ALA A 60 7.22 14.16 0.95
C ALA A 60 7.53 13.83 2.42
N PHE A 61 6.59 14.15 3.30
CA PHE A 61 6.67 13.94 4.75
C PHE A 61 5.52 13.07 5.25
N ALA A 62 5.69 12.57 6.48
CA ALA A 62 4.61 11.96 7.23
C ALA A 62 4.68 12.28 8.73
N GLN A 63 3.51 12.32 9.36
CA GLN A 63 3.38 12.19 10.81
C GLN A 63 3.43 10.71 11.19
N VAL A 64 4.54 10.26 11.76
CA VAL A 64 4.75 8.84 12.06
C VAL A 64 4.76 8.58 13.56
N ARG A 65 4.35 7.39 13.95
CA ARG A 65 4.42 6.92 15.34
C ARG A 65 5.32 5.70 15.40
N ARG A 66 6.30 5.72 16.30
CA ARG A 66 7.11 4.53 16.55
C ARG A 66 6.23 3.41 17.08
N MET A 67 6.37 2.23 16.49
CA MET A 67 5.48 1.10 16.72
C MET A 67 6.23 -0.12 17.27
N GLU A 68 5.59 -0.79 18.23
CA GLU A 68 5.93 -2.15 18.67
C GLU A 68 4.69 -3.03 18.47
N VAL A 69 4.86 -4.25 17.98
CA VAL A 69 3.77 -5.21 17.76
C VAL A 69 3.97 -6.50 18.55
N PHE A 70 2.85 -7.16 18.91
CA PHE A 70 2.85 -8.37 19.71
C PHE A 70 1.92 -9.43 19.11
N ASP A 71 2.36 -10.69 19.13
CA ASP A 71 1.54 -11.84 18.74
C ASP A 71 0.55 -12.18 19.87
N ARG A 72 -0.54 -11.39 19.94
CA ARG A 72 -1.57 -11.45 20.98
C ARG A 72 -2.93 -11.11 20.40
N GLN A 73 -4.00 -11.58 21.05
CA GLN A 73 -5.38 -11.27 20.65
C GLN A 73 -5.88 -9.94 21.22
N THR A 74 -5.24 -9.41 22.25
CA THR A 74 -5.50 -8.12 22.86
C THR A 74 -4.18 -7.37 22.99
N ASP A 75 -4.21 -6.04 22.92
CA ASP A 75 -3.02 -5.18 23.06
C ASP A 75 -1.89 -5.61 22.10
N TRP A 76 -2.23 -5.88 20.83
CA TRP A 76 -1.30 -6.38 19.81
C TRP A 76 -0.34 -5.32 19.26
N PHE A 77 -0.45 -4.08 19.73
CA PHE A 77 0.41 -2.99 19.30
C PHE A 77 0.60 -1.94 20.41
N LYS A 78 1.67 -1.16 20.30
CA LYS A 78 1.91 0.08 21.05
C LYS A 78 2.43 1.13 20.10
N LEU A 79 1.92 2.36 20.24
CA LEU A 79 2.37 3.52 19.50
C LEU A 79 2.96 4.55 20.46
N GLN A 80 4.05 5.19 20.05
CA GLN A 80 4.60 6.36 20.72
C GLN A 80 3.96 7.65 20.20
N GLU A 81 4.33 8.78 20.80
CA GLU A 81 3.92 10.11 20.34
C GLU A 81 4.35 10.35 18.89
N PRO A 82 3.52 11.03 18.08
CA PRO A 82 3.81 11.25 16.68
C PRO A 82 4.92 12.27 16.47
N ILE A 83 5.73 12.07 15.44
CA ILE A 83 6.77 12.98 14.97
C ILE A 83 6.66 13.21 13.46
N ALA A 84 6.97 14.42 13.00
CA ALA A 84 7.03 14.74 11.58
C ALA A 84 8.42 14.41 11.02
N VAL A 85 8.49 13.56 10.00
CA VAL A 85 9.76 13.20 9.34
C VAL A 85 9.60 13.14 7.82
N PRO A 86 10.66 13.42 7.04
CA PRO A 86 10.64 13.17 5.60
C PRO A 86 10.58 11.65 5.35
N LEU A 87 9.87 11.23 4.31
CA LEU A 87 9.75 9.81 3.95
C LEU A 87 11.10 9.17 3.61
N THR A 88 12.08 9.97 3.17
CA THR A 88 13.48 9.56 2.94
C THR A 88 14.24 9.13 4.20
N THR A 89 13.64 9.29 5.38
CA THR A 89 14.14 8.73 6.64
C THR A 89 14.11 7.19 6.63
N PHE A 90 13.19 6.60 5.87
CA PHE A 90 12.94 5.16 5.87
C PHE A 90 13.73 4.42 4.78
N ASP A 91 14.12 3.19 5.08
CA ASP A 91 14.63 2.29 4.05
C ASP A 91 13.51 1.68 3.23
N ILE A 92 12.40 1.34 3.89
CA ILE A 92 11.26 0.62 3.31
C ILE A 92 9.96 1.32 3.70
N LEU A 93 9.07 1.46 2.72
CA LEU A 93 7.70 1.91 2.91
C LEU A 93 6.73 0.84 2.44
N LEU A 94 5.95 0.27 3.35
CA LEU A 94 4.89 -0.69 3.04
C LEU A 94 3.56 0.03 2.85
N MET A 95 3.05 0.10 1.62
CA MET A 95 1.72 0.60 1.29
C MET A 95 0.69 -0.54 1.47
N ARG A 96 0.02 -0.53 2.62
CA ARG A 96 -0.95 -1.55 3.08
C ARG A 96 -2.32 -0.95 3.38
N LYS A 97 -2.64 0.20 2.79
CA LYS A 97 -3.99 0.75 2.77
C LYS A 97 -4.90 -0.17 1.97
N ASP A 98 -6.02 -0.58 2.56
CA ASP A 98 -7.02 -1.38 1.87
C ASP A 98 -7.78 -0.53 0.84
N PRO A 99 -8.33 -1.14 -0.23
CA PRO A 99 -9.26 -0.49 -1.13
C PRO A 99 -10.42 0.21 -0.39
N PRO A 100 -11.06 1.23 -0.98
CA PRO A 100 -11.17 1.46 -2.42
C PRO A 100 -9.94 2.10 -3.07
N PHE A 101 -9.77 1.82 -4.36
CA PHE A 101 -8.82 2.55 -5.20
C PHE A 101 -9.49 3.84 -5.70
N ASP A 102 -9.41 4.89 -4.89
CA ASP A 102 -10.02 6.20 -5.12
C ASP A 102 -8.95 7.29 -5.37
N MET A 103 -9.39 8.56 -5.43
CA MET A 103 -8.49 9.67 -5.67
C MET A 103 -7.49 9.88 -4.52
N ASP A 104 -7.88 9.62 -3.27
CA ASP A 104 -6.98 9.76 -2.13
C ASP A 104 -5.89 8.69 -2.17
N TYR A 105 -6.25 7.46 -2.57
CA TYR A 105 -5.28 6.39 -2.86
C TYR A 105 -4.29 6.84 -3.95
N ILE A 106 -4.80 7.37 -5.07
CA ILE A 106 -3.96 7.85 -6.19
C ILE A 106 -3.04 8.99 -5.72
N TYR A 107 -3.54 9.99 -4.99
CA TYR A 107 -2.72 11.10 -4.51
C TYR A 107 -1.62 10.65 -3.57
N SER A 108 -1.93 9.69 -2.71
CA SER A 108 -0.93 9.06 -1.83
C SER A 108 0.20 8.47 -2.68
N THR A 109 -0.10 7.76 -3.77
CA THR A 109 0.94 7.16 -4.62
C THR A 109 1.92 8.20 -5.20
N TYR A 110 1.49 9.43 -5.48
CA TYR A 110 2.41 10.46 -5.98
C TYR A 110 3.41 10.93 -4.93
N LEU A 111 2.99 11.04 -3.66
CA LEU A 111 3.90 11.35 -2.55
C LEU A 111 4.86 10.19 -2.29
N LEU A 112 4.36 8.96 -2.34
CA LEU A 112 5.19 7.77 -2.19
C LEU A 112 6.20 7.63 -3.35
N GLU A 113 5.81 7.97 -4.58
CA GLU A 113 6.70 7.95 -5.75
C GLU A 113 7.83 8.97 -5.64
N GLN A 114 7.58 10.11 -5.01
CA GLN A 114 8.67 11.05 -4.72
C GLN A 114 9.71 10.42 -3.80
N ALA A 115 9.27 9.73 -2.73
CA ALA A 115 10.19 9.06 -1.81
C ALA A 115 10.95 7.91 -2.50
N GLU A 116 10.25 7.15 -3.34
CA GLU A 116 10.82 6.09 -4.18
C GLU A 116 11.95 6.63 -5.07
N SER A 117 11.71 7.76 -5.75
CA SER A 117 12.70 8.40 -6.62
C SER A 117 13.96 8.88 -5.88
N GLN A 118 13.87 9.01 -4.55
CA GLN A 118 14.96 9.40 -3.66
C GLN A 118 15.63 8.20 -2.96
N GLY A 119 15.25 6.97 -3.31
CA GLY A 119 15.91 5.74 -2.89
C GLY A 119 15.27 5.04 -1.70
N VAL A 120 14.01 5.33 -1.39
CA VAL A 120 13.18 4.53 -0.46
C VAL A 120 12.60 3.35 -1.23
N LEU A 121 12.67 2.13 -0.68
CA LEU A 121 11.99 0.98 -1.29
C LEU A 121 10.49 1.04 -0.94
N VAL A 122 9.66 1.43 -1.90
CA VAL A 122 8.20 1.45 -1.71
C VAL A 122 7.58 0.16 -2.23
N LEU A 123 6.83 -0.53 -1.36
CA LEU A 123 6.19 -1.81 -1.67
C LEU A 123 4.67 -1.69 -1.56
N ASN A 124 3.90 -1.85 -2.64
CA ASN A 124 4.35 -2.03 -4.04
C ASN A 124 4.77 -0.71 -4.70
N HIS A 125 5.44 -0.81 -5.86
CA HIS A 125 5.87 0.36 -6.63
C HIS A 125 4.68 1.30 -6.94
N PRO A 126 4.76 2.60 -6.59
CA PRO A 126 3.61 3.52 -6.68
C PRO A 126 3.00 3.64 -8.08
N ALA A 127 3.83 3.75 -9.13
CA ALA A 127 3.32 3.79 -10.51
C ALA A 127 2.56 2.51 -10.88
N SER A 128 3.08 1.34 -10.48
CA SER A 128 2.41 0.06 -10.74
C SER A 128 1.07 -0.05 -10.02
N LEU A 129 0.91 0.55 -8.84
CA LEU A 129 -0.40 0.60 -8.16
C LEU A 129 -1.43 1.38 -8.98
N ARG A 130 -1.02 2.41 -9.73
CA ARG A 130 -1.92 3.18 -10.60
C ARG A 130 -2.20 2.46 -11.92
N ASP A 131 -1.19 1.81 -12.48
CA ASP A 131 -1.28 1.15 -13.79
C ASP A 131 -1.98 -0.21 -13.71
N PHE A 132 -1.83 -0.93 -12.60
CA PHE A 132 -2.26 -2.33 -12.44
C PHE A 132 -3.54 -2.46 -11.61
N ASN A 133 -4.65 -1.90 -12.11
CA ASN A 133 -5.96 -2.04 -11.46
C ASN A 133 -6.35 -3.53 -11.31
N GLU A 134 -6.83 -3.92 -10.13
CA GLU A 134 -7.11 -5.32 -9.78
C GLU A 134 -8.08 -6.03 -10.73
N LYS A 135 -8.97 -5.29 -11.40
CA LYS A 135 -9.94 -5.85 -12.35
C LYS A 135 -9.50 -5.65 -13.80
N LEU A 136 -9.08 -4.45 -14.18
CA LEU A 136 -8.76 -4.14 -15.58
C LEU A 136 -7.40 -4.68 -16.05
N SER A 137 -6.46 -4.93 -15.14
CA SER A 137 -5.16 -5.54 -15.50
C SER A 137 -5.31 -6.91 -16.16
N THR A 138 -6.41 -7.62 -15.89
CA THR A 138 -6.75 -8.90 -16.54
C THR A 138 -6.88 -8.79 -18.06
N LEU A 139 -7.18 -7.60 -18.60
CA LEU A 139 -7.25 -7.34 -20.04
C LEU A 139 -5.90 -7.49 -20.76
N TRP A 140 -4.78 -7.47 -20.02
CA TRP A 140 -3.45 -7.71 -20.59
C TRP A 140 -3.13 -9.20 -20.76
N PHE A 141 -3.94 -10.09 -20.16
CA PHE A 141 -3.78 -11.55 -20.21
C PHE A 141 -5.09 -12.23 -20.62
N PRO A 142 -5.68 -11.87 -21.79
CA PRO A 142 -6.97 -12.37 -22.21
C PRO A 142 -7.01 -13.90 -22.34
N GLU A 143 -5.89 -14.55 -22.65
CA GLU A 143 -5.74 -16.00 -22.75
C GLU A 143 -5.90 -16.73 -21.42
N CYS A 144 -5.73 -16.04 -20.28
CA CYS A 144 -5.91 -16.58 -18.95
C CYS A 144 -7.31 -16.30 -18.38
N CYS A 145 -8.16 -15.58 -19.13
CA CYS A 145 -9.43 -15.07 -18.64
C CYS A 145 -10.62 -15.68 -19.41
N ALA A 146 -11.77 -15.77 -18.73
CA ALA A 146 -13.03 -16.01 -19.42
C ALA A 146 -13.37 -14.83 -20.35
N PRO A 147 -14.20 -15.02 -21.40
CA PRO A 147 -14.71 -13.91 -22.20
C PRO A 147 -15.26 -12.81 -21.31
N MET A 148 -14.91 -11.55 -21.59
CA MET A 148 -15.30 -10.42 -20.76
C MET A 148 -15.68 -9.19 -21.60
N CYS A 149 -16.56 -8.37 -21.04
CA CYS A 149 -16.96 -7.08 -21.59
C CYS A 149 -16.85 -6.02 -20.50
N VAL A 150 -16.10 -4.96 -20.78
CA VAL A 150 -16.01 -3.77 -19.93
C VAL A 150 -16.62 -2.61 -20.71
N SER A 151 -17.71 -2.04 -20.22
CA SER A 151 -18.37 -0.92 -20.89
C SER A 151 -19.20 -0.09 -19.91
N ALA A 152 -19.34 1.20 -20.22
CA ALA A 152 -20.35 2.06 -19.62
C ALA A 152 -21.68 2.06 -20.41
N ASP A 153 -21.69 1.47 -21.62
CA ASP A 153 -22.86 1.38 -22.49
C ASP A 153 -23.67 0.12 -22.18
N MET A 154 -24.90 0.33 -21.69
CA MET A 154 -25.79 -0.74 -21.28
C MET A 154 -26.18 -1.68 -22.43
N GLU A 155 -26.25 -1.18 -23.67
CA GLU A 155 -26.62 -2.02 -24.81
C GLU A 155 -25.51 -3.00 -25.17
N ARG A 156 -24.25 -2.60 -25.03
CA ARG A 156 -23.09 -3.51 -25.18
C ARG A 156 -23.06 -4.59 -24.11
N ILE A 157 -23.40 -4.23 -22.87
CA ILE A 157 -23.48 -5.19 -21.77
C ILE A 157 -24.59 -6.22 -22.06
N LYS A 158 -25.81 -5.77 -22.39
CA LYS A 158 -26.92 -6.68 -22.72
C LYS A 158 -26.62 -7.60 -23.90
N ALA A 159 -25.99 -7.07 -24.95
CA ALA A 159 -25.58 -7.87 -26.10
C ALA A 159 -24.59 -8.97 -25.71
N PHE A 160 -23.62 -8.66 -24.83
CA PHE A 160 -22.67 -9.63 -24.31
C PHE A 160 -23.35 -10.70 -23.45
N ILE A 161 -24.29 -10.32 -22.57
CA ILE A 161 -25.08 -11.26 -21.76
C ILE A 161 -25.83 -12.24 -22.67
N HIS A 162 -26.51 -11.73 -23.71
CA HIS A 162 -27.23 -12.57 -24.67
C HIS A 162 -26.29 -13.52 -25.43
N GLN A 163 -25.06 -13.08 -25.76
CA GLN A 163 -24.07 -13.89 -26.46
C GLN A 163 -23.53 -15.05 -25.60
N GLN A 164 -23.28 -14.82 -24.31
CA GLN A 164 -22.62 -15.80 -23.42
C GLN A 164 -23.61 -16.68 -22.64
N GLY A 165 -24.86 -16.24 -22.46
CA GLY A 165 -25.91 -16.98 -21.76
C GLY A 165 -25.87 -16.85 -20.24
N ASP A 166 -24.76 -17.26 -19.61
CA ASP A 166 -24.54 -17.16 -18.15
C ASP A 166 -23.30 -16.32 -17.84
N VAL A 167 -23.47 -15.26 -17.05
CA VAL A 167 -22.47 -14.20 -16.84
C VAL A 167 -22.55 -13.59 -15.46
N VAL A 168 -21.40 -13.17 -14.94
CA VAL A 168 -21.30 -12.38 -13.69
C VAL A 168 -21.10 -10.92 -14.04
N VAL A 169 -21.98 -10.05 -13.53
CA VAL A 169 -21.86 -8.58 -13.64
C VAL A 169 -21.35 -8.03 -12.32
N LYS A 170 -20.27 -7.24 -12.38
CA LYS A 170 -19.62 -6.64 -11.19
C LYS A 170 -19.19 -5.19 -11.47
N PRO A 171 -19.22 -4.29 -10.48
CA PRO A 171 -18.64 -2.97 -10.61
C PRO A 171 -17.11 -3.07 -10.75
N LEU A 172 -16.49 -1.99 -11.25
CA LEU A 172 -15.04 -1.78 -11.14
C LEU A 172 -14.68 -1.29 -9.74
#